data_AF-A0A9W6WSY9-F1
#
_entry.id   AF-A0A9W6WSY9-F1
#
_cell.length_a   1.000
_cell.length_b   1.000
_cell.length_c   1.000
_cell.angle_alpha   90.00
_cell.angle_beta   90.00
_cell.angle_gamma   90.00
#
_symmetry.space_group_name_H-M   'P 1'
#
loop_
_entity.id
_entity.type
_entity.pdbx_description
1 polymer ?
#
loop_
_entity_poly.entity_id
_entity_poly.type
_entity_poly.pdbx_seq_one_letter_code
_entity_poly.pdbx_strand_id
1 'polypeptide(L)'
;MVADGTHFNGGCCFDYGNAETNSMDDGAATMEAIYIGNIRVWGYGEGKGPWVMADLENGLFGCEAEHFCSNTPTVEYPFLVAMLKGRSGGTFALKQGNALSGGLQTTYDGARPKGYAVMKKQGAIILGIGGDNSNGQQRCRWQLLRGRDGER
;
A
#
# COMPACT_ATOMS: atom_id res chain seq x y z
N MET A 1 5.89 -6.02 1.77
CA MET A 1 6.02 -6.62 0.42
C MET A 1 7.27 -6.09 -0.26
N VAL A 2 7.80 -6.81 -1.25
CA VAL A 2 8.77 -6.28 -2.21
C VAL A 2 8.04 -6.10 -3.54
N ALA A 3 8.21 -5.03 -4.31
CA ALA A 3 7.48 -4.83 -5.57
C ALA A 3 8.32 -4.05 -6.58
N ASP A 4 7.89 -4.05 -7.85
CA ASP A 4 8.47 -3.19 -8.86
C ASP A 4 7.94 -1.75 -8.69
N GLY A 5 8.77 -0.85 -8.14
CA GLY A 5 8.39 0.55 -7.91
C GLY A 5 8.21 1.36 -9.20
N THR A 6 8.59 0.82 -10.36
CA THR A 6 8.39 1.46 -11.67
C THR A 6 7.18 0.93 -12.42
N HIS A 7 6.50 -0.11 -11.92
CA HIS A 7 5.36 -0.73 -12.58
C HIS A 7 4.05 -0.48 -11.82
N PHE A 8 3.32 0.55 -12.23
CA PHE A 8 2.07 0.99 -11.60
C PHE A 8 1.17 1.73 -12.59
N ASN A 9 -0.10 1.92 -12.23
CA ASN A 9 -1.00 2.86 -12.91
C ASN A 9 -1.91 3.60 -11.89
N GLY A 10 -2.86 4.37 -12.41
CA GLY A 10 -3.85 5.13 -11.62
C GLY A 10 -5.17 4.39 -11.39
N GLY A 11 -5.22 3.07 -11.62
CA GLY A 11 -6.40 2.24 -11.34
C GLY A 11 -6.45 1.78 -9.88
N CYS A 12 -7.59 1.23 -9.48
CA CYS A 12 -7.75 0.56 -8.20
C CYS A 12 -7.81 -0.97 -8.41
N CYS A 13 -7.13 -1.77 -7.59
CA CYS A 13 -6.07 -1.39 -6.65
C CYS A 13 -4.94 -2.42 -6.70
N PHE A 14 -3.70 -2.01 -6.39
CA PHE A 14 -2.57 -2.93 -6.33
C PHE A 14 -2.19 -3.09 -4.86
N ASP A 15 -2.93 -3.99 -4.21
CA ASP A 15 -2.82 -4.16 -2.77
C ASP A 15 -2.16 -5.46 -2.36
N TYR A 16 -1.58 -5.47 -1.17
CA TYR A 16 -1.19 -6.69 -0.48
C TYR A 16 -1.42 -6.54 1.02
N GLY A 17 -2.30 -7.37 1.58
CA GLY A 17 -2.59 -7.37 3.01
C GLY A 17 -3.97 -7.91 3.36
N ASN A 18 -4.51 -7.42 4.47
CA ASN A 18 -5.78 -7.87 5.03
C ASN A 18 -6.96 -7.28 4.25
N ALA A 19 -7.97 -8.10 3.98
CA ALA A 19 -9.20 -7.68 3.31
C ALA A 19 -10.43 -8.45 3.80
N GLU A 20 -11.56 -8.17 3.16
CA GLU A 20 -12.86 -8.79 3.32
C GLU A 20 -12.88 -10.24 2.87
N THR A 21 -13.69 -11.05 3.54
CA THR A 21 -13.79 -12.50 3.31
C THR A 21 -14.76 -12.90 2.20
N ASN A 22 -15.57 -11.95 1.73
CA ASN A 22 -16.63 -12.14 0.75
C ASN A 22 -16.33 -11.47 -0.61
N SER A 23 -15.17 -10.82 -0.75
CA SER A 23 -14.76 -10.06 -1.93
C SER A 23 -15.69 -8.88 -2.28
N MET A 24 -16.32 -8.28 -1.27
CA MET A 24 -17.20 -7.13 -1.39
C MET A 24 -16.71 -6.01 -0.47
N ASP A 25 -17.02 -4.76 -0.81
CA ASP A 25 -16.86 -3.62 0.10
C ASP A 25 -17.87 -3.77 1.26
N ASP A 26 -17.37 -4.16 2.43
CA ASP A 26 -18.14 -4.27 3.68
C ASP A 26 -18.04 -2.99 4.55
N GLY A 27 -17.51 -1.91 3.96
CA GLY A 27 -17.45 -0.56 4.48
C GLY A 27 -16.18 -0.21 5.25
N ALA A 28 -15.87 1.08 5.34
CA ALA A 28 -14.69 1.64 5.99
C ALA A 28 -14.14 0.86 7.20
N ALA A 29 -12.81 0.71 7.18
CA ALA A 29 -11.97 0.06 8.19
C ALA A 29 -11.98 -1.48 8.18
N THR A 30 -12.51 -2.12 7.14
CA THR A 30 -12.50 -3.58 6.95
C THR A 30 -11.25 -4.13 6.26
N MET A 31 -10.49 -3.29 5.55
CA MET A 31 -9.18 -3.63 4.99
C MET A 31 -8.01 -3.10 5.83
N GLU A 32 -6.84 -3.71 5.66
CA GLU A 32 -5.55 -3.14 6.05
C GLU A 32 -4.47 -3.72 5.13
N ALA A 33 -4.28 -3.07 3.98
CA ALA A 33 -3.38 -3.54 2.94
C ALA A 33 -2.41 -2.45 2.48
N ILE A 34 -1.22 -2.85 2.03
CA ILE A 34 -0.28 -1.94 1.37
C ILE A 34 -0.80 -1.69 -0.03
N TYR A 35 -1.03 -0.42 -0.40
CA TYR A 35 -1.28 0.03 -1.76
C TYR A 35 0.00 0.60 -2.39
N ILE A 36 0.24 0.31 -3.68
CA ILE A 36 1.27 0.97 -4.49
C ILE A 36 0.67 1.45 -5.81
N GLY A 37 0.71 2.76 -6.06
CA GLY A 37 0.26 3.33 -7.32
C GLY A 37 0.15 4.84 -7.27
N ASN A 38 -0.49 5.43 -8.28
CA ASN A 38 -0.61 6.89 -8.40
C ASN A 38 -2.05 7.38 -8.57
N ILE A 39 -3.05 6.60 -8.13
CA ILE A 39 -4.43 7.04 -8.11
C ILE A 39 -4.60 8.27 -7.21
N ARG A 40 -5.49 9.19 -7.59
CA ARG A 40 -5.82 10.41 -6.83
C ARG A 40 -7.30 10.53 -6.49
N VAL A 41 -8.06 9.44 -6.63
CA VAL A 41 -9.49 9.38 -6.30
C VAL A 41 -9.69 9.52 -4.78
N TRP A 42 -8.77 8.96 -3.99
CA TRP A 42 -8.75 9.06 -2.52
C TRP A 42 -7.57 9.91 -2.04
N GLY A 43 -6.68 9.35 -1.20
CA GLY A 43 -5.45 9.99 -0.77
C GLY A 43 -4.35 9.92 -1.82
N TYR A 44 -3.43 10.89 -1.74
CA TYR A 44 -2.23 10.96 -2.59
C TYR A 44 -1.10 11.73 -1.90
N GLY A 45 0.13 11.44 -2.32
CA GLY A 45 1.34 12.08 -1.80
C GLY A 45 1.92 13.16 -2.71
N GLU A 46 3.16 13.52 -2.42
CA GLU A 46 3.95 14.49 -3.17
C GLU A 46 4.32 14.00 -4.58
N GLY A 47 4.44 14.93 -5.53
CA GLY A 47 4.88 14.62 -6.89
C GLY A 47 3.84 13.85 -7.72
N LYS A 48 4.32 12.95 -8.60
CA LYS A 48 3.48 12.23 -9.57
C LYS A 48 3.24 10.76 -9.20
N GLY A 49 3.79 10.30 -8.08
CA GLY A 49 3.73 8.91 -7.66
C GLY A 49 4.73 8.00 -8.39
N PRO A 50 4.70 6.69 -8.07
CA PRO A 50 3.72 6.05 -7.21
C PRO A 50 4.01 6.33 -5.72
N TRP A 51 3.01 6.10 -4.88
CA TRP A 51 3.12 6.24 -3.43
C TRP A 51 2.84 4.90 -2.76
N VAL A 52 3.48 4.68 -1.62
CA VAL A 52 3.10 3.62 -0.68
C VAL A 52 2.05 4.18 0.27
N MET A 53 0.87 3.58 0.29
CA MET A 53 -0.25 3.99 1.16
C MET A 53 -0.88 2.77 1.84
N ALA A 54 -1.74 3.02 2.83
CA ALA A 54 -2.60 2.01 3.44
C ALA A 54 -3.99 2.06 2.80
N ASP A 55 -4.43 0.95 2.21
CA ASP A 55 -5.84 0.73 1.91
C ASP A 55 -6.55 0.27 3.18
N LEU A 56 -7.51 1.07 3.64
CA LEU A 56 -8.32 0.82 4.82
C LEU A 56 -9.81 0.59 4.48
N GLU A 57 -10.13 0.30 3.21
CA GLU A 57 -11.46 0.28 2.61
C GLU A 57 -12.09 1.68 2.55
N ASN A 58 -12.67 2.03 1.41
CA ASN A 58 -13.19 3.36 1.08
C ASN A 58 -12.18 4.52 1.22
N GLY A 59 -10.88 4.21 1.29
CA GLY A 59 -9.84 5.23 1.37
C GLY A 59 -8.42 4.67 1.34
N LEU A 60 -7.56 5.39 0.62
CA LEU A 60 -6.12 5.16 0.57
C LEU A 60 -5.41 6.26 1.37
N PHE A 61 -4.56 5.88 2.32
CA PHE A 61 -4.01 6.82 3.29
C PHE A 61 -2.49 6.70 3.39
N GLY A 62 -1.79 7.79 3.05
CA GLY A 62 -0.36 7.98 3.33
C GLY A 62 -0.11 8.71 4.66
N CYS A 63 -1.15 9.30 5.27
CA CYS A 63 -1.09 10.09 6.50
C CYS A 63 -2.49 10.16 7.15
N GLU A 64 -2.66 10.99 8.19
CA GLU A 64 -3.97 11.20 8.84
C GLU A 64 -5.00 11.92 7.96
N ALA A 65 -4.55 12.76 7.03
CA ALA A 65 -5.44 13.52 6.14
C ALA A 65 -6.11 12.61 5.10
N GLU A 66 -7.37 12.91 4.76
CA GLU A 66 -8.17 12.08 3.85
C GLU A 66 -7.74 12.17 2.37
N HIS A 67 -7.07 13.25 1.99
CA HIS A 67 -6.65 13.49 0.61
C HIS A 67 -5.14 13.69 0.50
N PHE A 68 -4.67 14.94 0.57
CA PHE A 68 -3.27 15.23 0.31
C PHE A 68 -2.38 15.02 1.53
N CYS A 69 -1.32 14.23 1.36
CA CYS A 69 -0.31 13.96 2.36
C CYS A 69 1.05 14.54 1.93
N SER A 70 1.38 15.74 2.41
CA SER A 70 2.61 16.46 2.03
C SER A 70 3.91 15.75 2.42
N ASN A 71 3.85 14.78 3.33
CA ASN A 71 5.01 14.03 3.80
C ASN A 71 5.08 12.61 3.23
N THR A 72 4.21 12.28 2.26
CA THR A 72 4.24 10.98 1.57
C THR A 72 5.05 11.13 0.28
N PRO A 73 6.33 10.69 0.25
CA PRO A 73 7.19 10.86 -0.91
C PRO A 73 6.82 9.90 -2.05
N THR A 74 7.18 10.28 -3.28
CA THR A 74 7.18 9.39 -4.44
C THR A 74 8.21 8.26 -4.25
N VAL A 75 7.89 7.06 -4.70
CA VAL A 75 8.83 5.92 -4.77
C VAL A 75 9.82 6.16 -5.92
N GLU A 76 11.12 6.04 -5.65
CA GLU A 76 12.18 6.36 -6.63
C GLU A 76 13.05 5.16 -7.02
N TYR A 77 12.70 3.93 -6.62
CA TYR A 77 13.55 2.76 -6.81
C TYR A 77 12.78 1.58 -7.42
N PRO A 78 13.43 0.81 -8.30
CA PRO A 78 12.78 -0.29 -9.03
C PRO A 78 12.45 -1.48 -8.13
N PHE A 79 13.23 -1.76 -7.08
CA PHE A 79 12.88 -2.81 -6.12
C PHE A 79 12.47 -2.16 -4.81
N LEU A 80 11.16 -1.94 -4.66
CA LEU A 80 10.57 -1.31 -3.49
C LEU A 80 10.30 -2.33 -2.40
N VAL A 81 10.77 -2.09 -1.19
CA VAL A 81 10.25 -2.72 0.04
C VAL A 81 9.22 -1.77 0.64
N ALA A 82 7.98 -2.23 0.82
CA ALA A 82 6.94 -1.49 1.52
C ALA A 82 6.48 -2.27 2.75
N MET A 83 6.21 -1.56 3.85
CA MET A 83 5.71 -2.11 5.10
C MET A 83 4.57 -1.26 5.65
N LEU A 84 3.48 -1.92 6.05
CA LEU A 84 2.37 -1.35 6.78
C LEU A 84 2.23 -2.09 8.11
N LYS A 85 2.05 -1.33 9.20
CA LYS A 85 1.75 -1.88 10.52
C LYS A 85 0.60 -1.11 11.17
N GLY A 86 -0.56 -1.75 11.28
CA GLY A 86 -1.63 -1.30 12.16
C GLY A 86 -1.32 -1.59 13.63
N ARG A 87 -1.72 -0.70 14.53
CA ARG A 87 -1.58 -0.87 16.00
C ARG A 87 -2.91 -0.60 16.70
N SER A 88 -3.02 -1.12 17.93
CA SER A 88 -4.07 -0.71 18.87
C SER A 88 -3.95 0.79 19.20
N GLY A 89 -5.05 1.42 19.61
CA GLY A 89 -5.09 2.85 19.92
C GLY A 89 -5.26 3.75 18.68
N GLY A 90 -5.74 3.20 17.55
CA GLY A 90 -6.09 3.98 16.37
C GLY A 90 -4.90 4.57 15.64
N THR A 91 -3.78 3.86 15.57
CA THR A 91 -2.57 4.32 14.87
C THR A 91 -2.08 3.30 13.85
N PHE A 92 -1.30 3.77 12.88
CA PHE A 92 -0.57 2.91 11.94
C PHE A 92 0.78 3.53 11.58
N ALA A 93 1.64 2.74 10.95
CA ALA A 93 2.90 3.19 10.40
C ALA A 93 3.14 2.63 9.00
N LEU A 94 3.73 3.46 8.14
CA LEU A 94 4.21 3.11 6.82
C LEU A 94 5.73 3.29 6.77
N LYS A 95 6.38 2.31 6.16
CA LYS A 95 7.80 2.38 5.82
C LYS A 95 8.05 1.93 4.40
N GLN A 96 9.05 2.53 3.77
CA GLN A 96 9.51 2.09 2.45
C GLN A 96 11.03 2.16 2.33
N GLY A 97 11.62 1.44 1.38
CA GLY A 97 13.05 1.51 1.07
C GLY A 97 13.42 0.69 -0.15
N ASN A 98 14.67 0.84 -0.61
CA ASN A 98 15.19 0.05 -1.72
C ASN A 98 15.57 -1.37 -1.24
N ALA A 99 15.04 -2.40 -1.87
CA ALA A 99 15.30 -3.79 -1.51
C ALA A 99 16.74 -4.24 -1.79
N LEU A 100 17.46 -3.51 -2.63
CA LEU A 100 18.84 -3.83 -3.00
C LEU A 100 19.87 -3.24 -2.03
N SER A 101 19.55 -2.15 -1.34
CA SER A 101 20.50 -1.43 -0.48
C SER A 101 19.83 -0.40 0.44
N GLY A 102 20.54 0.01 1.49
CA GLY A 102 20.08 1.03 2.42
C GLY A 102 19.18 0.48 3.53
N GLY A 103 18.36 1.36 4.10
CA GLY A 103 17.44 1.05 5.20
C GLY A 103 16.00 1.47 4.88
N LEU A 104 15.08 1.11 5.78
CA LEU A 104 13.69 1.52 5.68
C LEU A 104 13.51 2.95 6.22
N GLN A 105 12.97 3.82 5.39
CA GLN A 105 12.48 5.13 5.78
C GLN A 105 11.06 4.99 6.32
N THR A 106 10.80 5.55 7.51
CA THR A 106 9.42 5.77 7.98
C THR A 106 8.82 6.95 7.22
N THR A 107 7.77 6.70 6.45
CA THR A 107 7.01 7.74 5.72
C THR A 107 5.81 8.22 6.52
N TYR A 108 5.28 7.36 7.39
CA TYR A 108 4.23 7.74 8.32
C TYR A 108 4.30 6.92 9.61
N ASP A 109 4.05 7.55 10.75
CA ASP A 109 3.88 6.90 12.05
C ASP A 109 2.99 7.79 12.91
N GLY A 110 1.68 7.49 12.95
CA GLY A 110 0.72 8.40 13.55
C GLY A 110 -0.70 7.85 13.64
N ALA A 111 -1.64 8.75 13.95
CA ALA A 111 -3.06 8.44 14.07
C ALA A 111 -3.65 7.94 12.74
N ARG A 112 -4.71 7.14 12.83
CA ARG A 112 -5.56 6.84 11.67
C ARG A 112 -6.44 8.05 11.35
N PRO A 113 -6.88 8.19 10.10
CA PRO A 113 -7.91 9.16 9.72
C PRO A 113 -9.18 9.01 10.57
N LYS A 114 -9.96 10.08 10.65
CA LYS A 114 -11.24 10.10 11.37
C LYS A 114 -12.17 9.02 10.79
N GLY A 115 -12.81 8.24 11.66
CA GLY A 115 -13.68 7.13 11.26
C GLY A 115 -12.98 5.77 11.16
N TYR A 116 -11.64 5.74 11.17
CA TYR A 116 -10.85 4.50 11.03
C TYR A 116 -10.15 4.06 12.33
N ALA A 117 -10.34 4.77 13.45
CA ALA A 117 -9.64 4.49 14.70
C ALA A 117 -9.88 3.06 15.24
N VAL A 118 -11.10 2.53 15.04
CA VAL A 118 -11.46 1.14 15.36
C VAL A 118 -11.60 0.36 14.06
N MET A 119 -10.65 -0.54 13.82
CA MET A 119 -10.64 -1.40 12.63
C MET A 119 -11.57 -2.60 12.77
N LYS A 120 -12.15 -3.03 11.65
CA LYS A 120 -13.07 -4.17 11.49
C LYS A 120 -12.51 -5.22 10.53
N LYS A 121 -11.18 -5.39 10.54
CA LYS A 121 -10.44 -6.32 9.68
C LYS A 121 -11.04 -7.71 9.68
N GLN A 122 -11.22 -8.30 8.49
CA GLN A 122 -11.89 -9.60 8.38
C GLN A 122 -10.93 -10.79 8.22
N GLY A 123 -9.66 -10.56 7.89
CA GLY A 123 -8.65 -11.62 7.92
C GLY A 123 -8.38 -12.34 6.60
N ALA A 124 -9.05 -11.98 5.50
CA ALA A 124 -8.67 -12.48 4.18
C ALA A 124 -7.33 -11.87 3.74
N ILE A 125 -6.73 -12.45 2.70
CA ILE A 125 -5.49 -11.96 2.11
C ILE A 125 -5.73 -11.72 0.62
N ILE A 126 -5.40 -10.52 0.15
CA ILE A 126 -5.43 -10.15 -1.26
C ILE A 126 -4.04 -9.83 -1.79
N LEU A 127 -3.89 -9.94 -3.12
CA LEU A 127 -2.69 -9.55 -3.85
C LEU A 127 -3.06 -9.01 -5.23
N GLY A 128 -2.72 -7.74 -5.49
CA GLY A 128 -2.81 -7.09 -6.80
C GLY A 128 -4.23 -6.73 -7.25
N ILE A 129 -5.18 -6.68 -6.32
CA ILE A 129 -6.58 -6.25 -6.46
C ILE A 129 -6.97 -5.50 -5.18
N GLY A 130 -8.09 -4.76 -5.21
CA GLY A 130 -8.77 -4.27 -4.00
C GLY A 130 -9.59 -5.36 -3.30
N GLY A 131 -10.08 -5.07 -2.09
CA GLY A 131 -10.90 -5.99 -1.28
C GLY A 131 -12.23 -6.37 -1.96
N ASP A 132 -12.82 -5.40 -2.67
CA ASP A 132 -14.02 -5.53 -3.50
C ASP A 132 -13.77 -6.12 -4.91
N ASN A 133 -12.58 -6.71 -5.13
CA ASN A 133 -12.13 -7.23 -6.43
C ASN A 133 -11.93 -6.15 -7.52
N SER A 134 -11.76 -4.88 -7.15
CA SER A 134 -11.28 -3.82 -8.03
C SER A 134 -9.94 -4.20 -8.67
N ASN A 135 -9.93 -4.39 -9.99
CA ASN A 135 -8.84 -5.00 -10.76
C ASN A 135 -8.31 -4.13 -11.92
N GLY A 136 -8.51 -2.81 -11.82
CA GLY A 136 -8.07 -1.84 -12.82
C GLY A 136 -6.57 -1.52 -12.78
N GLN A 137 -5.84 -2.03 -11.79
CA GLN A 137 -4.39 -1.84 -11.68
C GLN A 137 -3.59 -2.73 -12.64
N GLN A 138 -2.42 -2.23 -13.05
CA GLN A 138 -1.48 -3.04 -13.80
C GLN A 138 -0.88 -4.10 -12.88
N ARG A 139 -0.81 -5.35 -13.36
CA ARG A 139 -0.24 -6.46 -12.59
C ARG A 139 1.25 -6.24 -12.44
N CYS A 140 1.70 -5.89 -11.24
CA CYS A 140 3.12 -5.84 -10.91
C CYS A 140 3.75 -7.21 -11.21
N ARG A 141 4.76 -7.22 -12.09
CA ARG A 141 5.48 -8.45 -12.45
C ARG A 141 6.44 -8.78 -11.32
N TRP A 142 6.08 -9.76 -10.50
CA TRP A 142 7.03 -10.41 -9.60
C TRP A 142 8.10 -11.10 -10.44
N GLN A 143 9.29 -10.50 -10.54
CA GLN A 143 10.45 -11.30 -10.86
C GLN A 143 10.84 -11.98 -9.55
N LEU A 144 10.36 -13.23 -9.37
CA LEU A 144 10.99 -14.14 -8.42
C LEU A 144 12.48 -14.09 -8.74
N LEU A 145 13.29 -13.55 -7.83
CA LEU A 145 14.74 -13.50 -8.00
C LEU A 145 15.23 -14.94 -8.09
N ARG A 146 15.26 -15.52 -9.30
CA ARG A 146 16.15 -16.63 -9.58
C ARG A 146 17.53 -16.05 -9.40
N GLY A 147 18.22 -16.48 -8.35
CA GLY A 147 19.66 -16.34 -8.26
C GLY A 147 20.23 -16.79 -9.60
N ARG A 148 20.95 -15.90 -10.28
CA ARG A 148 21.86 -16.33 -11.34
C ARG A 148 22.98 -17.05 -10.62
N ASP A 149 22.84 -18.36 -10.45
CA ASP A 149 23.99 -19.22 -10.24
C ASP A 149 24.85 -19.07 -11.50
N GLY A 150 25.88 -18.25 -11.37
CA GLY A 150 26.92 -18.10 -12.37
C GLY A 150 27.82 -19.31 -12.29
N GLU A 151 27.55 -20.33 -13.10
CA GLU A 151 28.59 -21.26 -13.52
C GLU A 151 29.45 -20.55 -14.58
N ARG A 152 30.73 -20.37 -14.23
CA ARG A 152 31.84 -20.30 -15.18
C ARG A 152 32.56 -21.63 -15.11
#